data_AF-A0A9D5JJM8-F1
#
_entry.id   AF-A0A9D5JJM8-F1
#
_cell.length_a   1.000
_cell.length_b   1.000
_cell.length_c   1.000
_cell.angle_alpha   90.00
_cell.angle_beta   90.00
_cell.angle_gamma   90.00
#
_symmetry.space_group_name_H-M   'P 1'
#
loop_
_entity.id
_entity.type
_entity.pdbx_description
1 polymer ?
#
loop_
_entity_poly.entity_id
_entity_poly.type
_entity_poly.pdbx_seq_one_letter_code
_entity_poly.pdbx_strand_id
1 'polypeptide(L)'
;MNIYTKESLIERLKEIANSGWIENGRHGNNGGIGNTLEDLLGIEENNLPIPNAAEWELKTQRLATSALTTLFHIEPSPRAMKFVPSILLPKYGWRHQKAGDKYPETEMSFRMTIHGNGRSERGFGVQIDEKDRKVLISFDSSQVGDRHSPWLSEVESKVGLKEIDPQPYWGFDDLAHKAGTRLLNAFYIQAAVKKDKETKKEFYHYSKVLMLQKFSFQGFLDQLKAGNILIDFDARTGHNHGTKFRLRQNFLPELYEKVTVII
;
A
#
# COMPACT_ATOMS: atom_id res chain seq x y z
N MET A 1 -10.55 23.89 9.21
CA MET A 1 -9.24 23.43 8.69
C MET A 1 -8.10 24.24 9.30
N ASN A 2 -7.24 23.59 10.10
CA ASN A 2 -6.01 24.19 10.61
C ASN A 2 -4.91 24.12 9.53
N ILE A 3 -4.19 25.21 9.31
CA ILE A 3 -3.01 25.23 8.44
C ILE A 3 -1.78 25.17 9.35
N TYR A 4 -0.95 24.15 9.14
CA TYR A 4 0.27 23.96 9.93
C TYR A 4 1.50 24.44 9.17
N THR A 5 2.40 25.14 9.86
CA THR A 5 3.80 25.24 9.46
C THR A 5 4.54 23.99 9.94
N LYS A 6 5.76 23.76 9.44
CA LYS A 6 6.60 22.66 9.90
C LYS A 6 6.81 22.72 11.43
N GLU A 7 7.13 23.90 11.94
CA GLU A 7 7.40 24.13 13.36
C GLU A 7 6.14 23.92 14.20
N SER A 8 4.98 24.46 13.78
CA SER A 8 3.74 24.29 14.55
C SER A 8 3.22 22.85 14.53
N LEU A 9 3.45 22.10 13.43
CA LEU A 9 3.14 20.68 13.36
C LEU A 9 4.02 19.86 14.32
N ILE A 10 5.33 20.16 14.38
CA ILE A 10 6.27 19.50 15.30
C ILE A 10 5.84 19.70 16.76
N GLU A 11 5.56 20.93 17.16
CA GLU A 11 5.13 21.22 18.54
C GLU A 11 3.80 20.52 18.85
N ARG A 12 2.86 20.53 17.91
CA ARG A 12 1.58 19.84 18.11
C ARG A 12 1.73 18.31 18.23
N LEU A 13 2.63 17.70 17.46
CA LEU A 13 2.93 16.27 17.58
C LEU A 13 3.59 15.91 18.92
N LYS A 14 4.45 16.78 19.45
CA LYS A 14 5.04 16.61 20.80
C LYS A 14 3.98 16.70 21.90
N GLU A 15 3.05 17.66 21.81
CA GLU A 15 1.92 17.77 22.75
C GLU A 15 1.05 16.51 22.75
N ILE A 16 0.73 15.98 21.56
CA ILE A 16 -0.05 14.75 21.42
C ILE A 16 0.68 13.55 22.04
N ALA A 17 1.99 13.43 21.81
CA ALA A 17 2.79 12.37 22.41
C ALA A 17 2.85 12.46 23.95
N ASN A 18 3.00 13.68 24.48
CA ASN A 18 3.03 13.96 25.92
C ASN A 18 1.67 13.74 26.61
N SER A 19 0.58 13.74 25.85
CA SER A 19 -0.77 13.45 26.37
C SER A 19 -0.97 11.97 26.75
N GLY A 20 -0.03 11.09 26.38
CA GLY A 20 -0.06 9.68 26.75
C GLY A 20 -1.09 8.88 25.95
N TRP A 21 -1.94 8.11 26.65
CA TRP A 21 -2.90 7.22 26.00
C TRP A 21 -4.18 7.97 25.61
N ILE A 22 -4.47 7.98 24.31
CA ILE A 22 -5.63 8.66 23.73
C ILE A 22 -6.61 7.61 23.18
N GLU A 23 -7.90 7.75 23.49
CA GLU A 23 -8.94 6.86 22.98
C GLU A 23 -9.07 6.98 21.45
N ASN A 24 -9.28 5.85 20.77
CA ASN A 24 -9.55 5.84 19.33
C ASN A 24 -10.84 6.62 19.01
N GLY A 25 -10.72 7.70 18.25
CA GLY A 25 -11.85 8.58 17.90
C GLY A 25 -12.81 7.97 16.86
N ARG A 26 -12.39 6.95 16.10
CA ARG A 26 -13.18 6.34 15.03
C ARG A 26 -13.15 4.81 15.08
N HIS A 27 -14.08 4.24 15.84
CA HIS A 27 -14.21 2.80 16.03
C HIS A 27 -14.61 2.05 14.74
N GLY A 28 -14.16 0.80 14.61
CA GLY A 28 -14.56 -0.10 13.52
C GLY A 28 -13.80 0.09 12.19
N ASN A 29 -12.93 1.10 12.08
CA ASN A 29 -12.10 1.31 10.90
C ASN A 29 -10.66 0.79 11.13
N ASN A 30 -10.10 0.10 10.13
CA ASN A 30 -8.70 -0.32 10.12
C ASN A 30 -7.72 0.88 10.16
N GLY A 31 -8.18 2.07 9.76
CA GLY A 31 -7.44 3.33 9.78
C GLY A 31 -7.47 4.13 11.09
N GLY A 32 -8.03 3.58 12.18
CA GLY A 32 -8.31 4.34 13.42
C GLY A 32 -7.13 5.15 13.99
N ILE A 33 -5.90 4.66 13.87
CA ILE A 33 -4.67 5.36 14.32
C ILE A 33 -4.39 6.63 13.51
N GLY A 34 -4.60 6.62 12.19
CA GLY A 34 -4.45 7.80 11.34
C GLY A 34 -5.57 8.78 11.59
N ASN A 35 -6.80 8.29 11.56
CA ASN A 35 -7.99 9.11 11.73
C ASN A 35 -7.99 9.84 13.08
N THR A 36 -7.61 9.15 14.16
CA THR A 36 -7.52 9.77 15.49
C THR A 36 -6.45 10.86 15.51
N LEU A 37 -5.31 10.67 14.84
CA LEU A 37 -4.27 11.70 14.75
C LEU A 37 -4.76 12.92 13.95
N GLU A 38 -5.42 12.68 12.81
CA GLU A 38 -6.02 13.75 12.00
C GLU A 38 -7.06 14.54 12.79
N ASP A 39 -7.93 13.86 13.55
CA ASP A 39 -8.92 14.49 14.43
C ASP A 39 -8.25 15.37 15.49
N LEU A 40 -7.16 14.91 16.12
CA LEU A 40 -6.38 15.67 17.12
C LEU A 40 -5.66 16.91 16.53
N LEU A 41 -5.38 16.88 15.23
CA LEU A 41 -4.79 17.98 14.46
C LEU A 41 -5.87 18.88 13.83
N GLY A 42 -7.15 18.51 13.88
CA GLY A 42 -8.22 19.23 13.19
C GLY A 42 -8.06 19.21 11.66
N ILE A 43 -7.51 18.11 11.13
CA ILE A 43 -7.39 17.84 9.70
C ILE A 43 -8.65 17.10 9.25
N GLU A 44 -9.35 17.66 8.27
CA GLU A 44 -10.53 17.03 7.68
C GLU A 44 -10.10 15.94 6.69
N GLU A 45 -10.69 14.75 6.84
CA GLU A 45 -10.44 13.62 5.94
C GLU A 45 -10.82 13.99 4.50
N ASN A 46 -9.92 13.77 3.57
CA ASN A 46 -10.17 13.98 2.15
C ASN A 46 -9.45 12.90 1.32
N ASN A 47 -9.92 12.73 0.07
CA ASN A 47 -9.40 11.71 -0.86
C ASN A 47 -8.43 12.30 -1.89
N LEU A 48 -7.87 13.49 -1.65
CA LEU A 48 -7.00 14.14 -2.61
C LEU A 48 -5.62 13.46 -2.66
N PRO A 49 -4.98 13.38 -3.84
CA PRO A 49 -3.66 12.76 -4.00
C PRO A 49 -2.51 13.72 -3.61
N ILE A 50 -2.72 14.55 -2.59
CA ILE A 50 -1.79 15.56 -2.10
C ILE A 50 -1.50 15.32 -0.61
N PRO A 51 -0.44 15.93 -0.04
CA PRO A 51 -0.16 15.81 1.39
C PRO A 51 -1.34 16.30 2.25
N ASN A 52 -1.60 15.62 3.37
CA ASN A 52 -2.76 15.90 4.23
C ASN A 52 -2.48 16.96 5.32
N ALA A 53 -1.23 17.37 5.55
CA ALA A 53 -0.87 18.44 6.49
C ALA A 53 -0.05 19.53 5.77
N ALA A 54 -0.74 20.35 4.98
CA ALA A 54 -0.14 21.37 4.11
C ALA A 54 0.87 20.76 3.12
N GLU A 55 2.17 20.94 3.35
CA GLU A 55 3.25 20.41 2.50
C GLU A 55 3.76 19.03 2.97
N TRP A 56 3.16 18.45 4.01
CA TRP A 56 3.62 17.22 4.67
C TRP A 56 2.57 16.13 4.64
N GLU A 57 2.98 14.90 4.29
CA GLU A 57 2.13 13.71 4.42
C GLU A 57 2.29 13.12 5.82
N LEU A 58 1.18 12.83 6.49
CA LEU A 58 1.16 12.07 7.72
C LEU A 58 0.98 10.59 7.40
N LYS A 59 1.96 9.78 7.80
CA LYS A 59 1.85 8.31 7.77
C LYS A 59 1.88 7.79 9.20
N THR A 60 0.80 7.14 9.62
CA THR A 60 0.72 6.51 10.94
C THR A 60 0.88 5.00 10.84
N GLN A 61 1.54 4.40 11.83
CA GLN A 61 1.64 2.94 11.94
C GLN A 61 1.70 2.49 13.41
N ARG A 62 1.17 1.31 13.70
CA ARG A 62 1.27 0.72 15.03
C ARG A 62 2.70 0.16 15.22
N LEU A 63 3.28 0.26 16.42
CA LEU A 63 4.66 -0.22 16.66
C LEU A 63 4.84 -1.72 16.47
N ALA A 64 3.83 -2.54 16.82
CA ALA A 64 3.88 -4.00 16.72
C ALA A 64 2.93 -4.51 15.62
N THR A 65 3.10 -4.05 14.37
CA THR A 65 2.24 -4.49 13.25
C THR A 65 3.03 -5.05 12.08
N SER A 66 2.57 -6.17 11.55
CA SER A 66 3.03 -6.70 10.26
C SER A 66 2.27 -6.07 9.07
N ALA A 67 1.32 -5.18 9.32
CA ALA A 67 0.50 -4.57 8.27
C ALA A 67 1.34 -3.64 7.39
N LEU A 68 1.10 -3.72 6.07
CA LEU A 68 1.77 -2.89 5.08
C LEU A 68 1.19 -1.47 5.04
N THR A 69 2.06 -0.48 4.91
CA THR A 69 1.70 0.92 4.70
C THR A 69 1.43 1.18 3.23
N THR A 70 0.22 1.59 2.87
CA THR A 70 -0.08 2.00 1.49
C THR A 70 0.60 3.34 1.18
N LEU A 71 1.47 3.34 0.17
CA LEU A 71 2.15 4.54 -0.32
C LEU A 71 1.22 5.33 -1.23
N PHE A 72 0.75 4.71 -2.31
CA PHE A 72 -0.16 5.30 -3.29
C PHE A 72 -0.85 4.22 -4.13
N HIS A 73 -1.87 4.65 -4.88
CA HIS A 73 -2.60 3.83 -5.83
C HIS A 73 -2.25 4.26 -7.25
N ILE A 74 -1.87 3.30 -8.09
CA ILE A 74 -1.66 3.53 -9.53
C ILE A 74 -1.82 2.20 -10.26
N GLU A 75 -2.76 2.19 -11.20
CA GLU A 75 -2.99 1.03 -12.06
C GLU A 75 -1.99 0.99 -13.22
N PRO A 76 -1.64 -0.20 -13.73
CA PRO A 76 -0.60 -0.33 -14.75
C PRO A 76 -0.99 0.28 -16.10
N SER A 77 0.04 0.60 -16.85
CA SER A 77 0.02 1.02 -18.25
C SER A 77 0.11 -0.17 -19.21
N PRO A 78 -0.43 -0.04 -20.45
CA PRO A 78 -1.25 1.07 -20.92
C PRO A 78 -2.62 1.17 -20.21
N ARG A 79 -3.00 2.38 -19.78
CA ARG A 79 -4.21 2.64 -18.97
C ARG A 79 -5.51 2.22 -19.68
N ALA A 80 -5.54 2.35 -21.01
CA ALA A 80 -6.70 2.00 -21.83
C ALA A 80 -7.09 0.51 -21.75
N MET A 81 -6.11 -0.38 -21.51
CA MET A 81 -6.34 -1.83 -21.42
C MET A 81 -7.10 -2.22 -20.15
N LYS A 82 -7.08 -1.37 -19.11
CA LYS A 82 -7.66 -1.68 -17.79
C LYS A 82 -7.25 -3.08 -17.32
N PHE A 83 -5.94 -3.37 -17.29
CA PHE A 83 -5.39 -4.72 -17.04
C PHE A 83 -6.07 -5.48 -15.92
N VAL A 84 -6.25 -4.86 -14.75
CA VAL A 84 -6.79 -5.56 -13.59
C VAL A 84 -8.22 -6.08 -13.85
N PRO A 85 -9.23 -5.24 -14.14
CA PRO A 85 -10.59 -5.73 -14.37
C PRO A 85 -10.80 -6.43 -15.71
N SER A 86 -10.00 -6.13 -16.74
CA SER A 86 -10.24 -6.62 -18.11
C SER A 86 -9.37 -7.80 -18.52
N ILE A 87 -8.25 -8.06 -17.83
CA ILE A 87 -7.29 -9.11 -18.20
C ILE A 87 -6.94 -9.98 -16.99
N LEU A 88 -6.37 -9.41 -15.93
CA LEU A 88 -5.87 -10.17 -14.79
C LEU A 88 -7.00 -10.87 -14.03
N LEU A 89 -8.08 -10.16 -13.70
CA LEU A 89 -9.22 -10.77 -13.01
C LEU A 89 -9.94 -11.84 -13.87
N PRO A 90 -10.32 -11.58 -15.14
CA PRO A 90 -11.05 -12.58 -15.92
C PRO A 90 -10.20 -13.79 -16.31
N LYS A 91 -8.91 -13.59 -16.63
CA LYS A 91 -8.05 -14.65 -17.17
C LYS A 91 -7.21 -15.37 -16.11
N TYR A 92 -6.78 -14.66 -15.07
CA TYR A 92 -5.90 -15.19 -14.02
C TYR A 92 -6.53 -15.20 -12.63
N GLY A 93 -7.74 -14.66 -12.46
CA GLY A 93 -8.48 -14.73 -11.20
C GLY A 93 -8.95 -16.16 -10.88
N TRP A 94 -9.41 -16.34 -9.65
CA TRP A 94 -9.99 -17.59 -9.15
C TRP A 94 -11.32 -17.34 -8.46
N ARG A 95 -12.13 -18.38 -8.27
CA ARG A 95 -13.41 -18.29 -7.57
C ARG A 95 -13.22 -17.66 -6.18
N HIS A 96 -14.05 -16.67 -5.86
CA HIS A 96 -14.01 -16.02 -4.56
C HIS A 96 -14.44 -16.99 -3.46
N GLN A 97 -13.79 -16.95 -2.29
CA GLN A 97 -14.07 -17.90 -1.19
C GLN A 97 -15.53 -17.85 -0.69
N LYS A 98 -16.18 -16.68 -0.83
CA LYS A 98 -17.60 -16.45 -0.47
C LYS A 98 -18.55 -16.44 -1.68
N ALA A 99 -18.12 -16.91 -2.85
CA ALA A 99 -19.01 -17.11 -3.99
C ALA A 99 -20.03 -18.22 -3.66
N GLY A 100 -21.29 -18.03 -4.02
CA GLY A 100 -22.40 -18.93 -3.67
C GLY A 100 -23.02 -18.70 -2.28
N ASP A 101 -22.40 -17.85 -1.47
CA ASP A 101 -22.86 -17.47 -0.13
C ASP A 101 -23.16 -15.96 -0.11
N LYS A 102 -22.20 -15.14 0.33
CA LYS A 102 -22.35 -13.67 0.34
C LYS A 102 -22.42 -13.05 -1.07
N TYR A 103 -21.84 -13.70 -2.07
CA TYR A 103 -21.77 -13.23 -3.45
C TYR A 103 -22.32 -14.27 -4.42
N PRO A 104 -22.69 -13.90 -5.66
CA PRO A 104 -23.09 -14.87 -6.68
C PRO A 104 -22.04 -15.97 -6.92
N GLU A 105 -22.47 -17.11 -7.45
CA GLU A 105 -21.60 -18.23 -7.83
C GLU A 105 -20.47 -17.82 -8.80
N THR A 106 -20.71 -16.79 -9.60
CA THR A 106 -19.77 -16.23 -10.57
C THR A 106 -18.79 -15.21 -9.98
N GLU A 107 -18.77 -15.00 -8.67
CA GLU A 107 -17.84 -14.07 -8.03
C GLU A 107 -16.39 -14.58 -8.12
N MET A 108 -15.54 -13.77 -8.75
CA MET A 108 -14.13 -14.03 -8.94
C MET A 108 -13.28 -13.10 -8.07
N SER A 109 -12.05 -13.49 -7.81
CA SER A 109 -11.06 -12.75 -7.03
C SER A 109 -9.72 -12.75 -7.76
N PHE A 110 -9.09 -11.59 -7.83
CA PHE A 110 -7.68 -11.43 -8.17
C PHE A 110 -7.07 -10.55 -7.08
N ARG A 111 -6.75 -11.21 -5.97
CA ARG A 111 -6.21 -10.58 -4.77
C ARG A 111 -4.89 -11.21 -4.40
N MET A 112 -3.82 -10.47 -4.58
CA MET A 112 -2.47 -10.93 -4.26
C MET A 112 -1.56 -9.76 -3.99
N THR A 113 -0.58 -9.99 -3.14
CA THR A 113 0.51 -9.07 -2.86
C THR A 113 1.79 -9.72 -3.35
N ILE A 114 2.50 -9.06 -4.28
CA ILE A 114 3.72 -9.57 -4.91
C ILE A 114 4.89 -8.59 -4.73
N HIS A 115 6.12 -9.04 -4.93
CA HIS A 115 7.32 -8.22 -4.72
C HIS A 115 8.46 -8.59 -5.69
N GLY A 116 9.57 -7.84 -5.65
CA GLY A 116 10.72 -8.03 -6.56
C GLY A 116 11.65 -9.21 -6.20
N ASN A 117 11.71 -9.60 -4.93
CA ASN A 117 12.66 -10.63 -4.45
C ASN A 117 12.16 -12.09 -4.64
N GLY A 118 11.26 -12.34 -5.58
CA GLY A 118 10.71 -13.68 -5.80
C GLY A 118 9.32 -13.67 -6.42
N ARG A 119 8.80 -14.87 -6.69
CA ARG A 119 7.45 -15.07 -7.22
C ARG A 119 6.51 -15.55 -6.12
N SER A 120 5.24 -15.20 -6.28
CA SER A 120 4.15 -15.79 -5.52
C SER A 120 3.95 -17.25 -5.93
N GLU A 121 3.21 -17.98 -5.10
CA GLU A 121 2.80 -19.36 -5.32
C GLU A 121 1.95 -19.56 -6.60
N ARG A 122 1.42 -18.47 -7.15
CA ARG A 122 0.70 -18.43 -8.42
C ARG A 122 1.58 -17.98 -9.58
N GLY A 123 2.90 -17.98 -9.43
CA GLY A 123 3.86 -17.67 -10.50
C GLY A 123 4.03 -16.17 -10.81
N PHE A 124 3.29 -15.27 -10.14
CA PHE A 124 3.41 -13.82 -10.35
C PHE A 124 4.59 -13.21 -9.59
N GLY A 125 5.35 -12.32 -10.23
CA GLY A 125 6.43 -11.56 -9.62
C GLY A 125 6.54 -10.14 -10.18
N VAL A 126 7.39 -9.32 -9.55
CA VAL A 126 7.70 -7.96 -10.03
C VAL A 126 9.09 -7.96 -10.63
N GLN A 127 9.23 -7.43 -11.84
CA GLN A 127 10.52 -7.26 -12.51
C GLN A 127 10.84 -5.77 -12.65
N ILE A 128 12.07 -5.38 -12.35
CA ILE A 128 12.57 -4.02 -12.54
C ILE A 128 13.47 -4.03 -13.77
N ASP A 129 12.99 -3.45 -14.86
CA ASP A 129 13.76 -3.25 -16.09
C ASP A 129 14.39 -1.86 -16.06
N GLU A 130 15.66 -1.81 -15.67
CA GLU A 130 16.45 -0.58 -15.62
C GLU A 130 16.73 -0.01 -17.01
N LYS A 131 16.83 -0.86 -18.04
CA LYS A 131 17.18 -0.45 -19.39
C LYS A 131 16.03 0.32 -20.02
N ASP A 132 14.83 -0.24 -19.93
CA ASP A 132 13.61 0.38 -20.44
C ASP A 132 12.93 1.29 -19.41
N ARG A 133 13.48 1.39 -18.19
CA ARG A 133 12.96 2.19 -17.08
C ARG A 133 11.50 1.84 -16.73
N LYS A 134 11.24 0.56 -16.51
CA LYS A 134 9.89 0.03 -16.20
C LYS A 134 9.89 -0.89 -14.99
N VAL A 135 8.80 -0.87 -14.24
CA VAL A 135 8.41 -1.92 -13.30
C VAL A 135 7.35 -2.77 -13.97
N LEU A 136 7.58 -4.07 -14.16
CA LEU A 136 6.71 -4.98 -14.89
C LEU A 136 6.12 -6.05 -13.96
N ILE A 137 4.94 -6.54 -14.35
CA ILE A 137 4.30 -7.70 -13.73
C ILE A 137 4.59 -8.91 -14.60
N SER A 138 5.30 -9.89 -14.06
CA SER A 138 5.65 -11.12 -14.76
C SER A 138 4.87 -12.31 -14.23
N PHE A 139 4.44 -13.19 -15.12
CA PHE A 139 3.85 -14.50 -14.83
C PHE A 139 4.72 -15.62 -15.41
N ASP A 140 5.03 -16.61 -14.58
CA ASP A 140 5.76 -17.81 -14.99
C ASP A 140 5.03 -19.04 -14.47
N SER A 141 4.44 -19.80 -15.39
CA SER A 141 3.67 -21.00 -15.08
C SER A 141 4.51 -22.11 -14.45
N SER A 142 5.82 -22.15 -14.72
CA SER A 142 6.72 -23.17 -14.15
C SER A 142 6.98 -22.96 -12.66
N GLN A 143 6.67 -21.77 -12.13
CA GLN A 143 6.88 -21.36 -10.75
C GLN A 143 5.57 -21.43 -9.93
N VAL A 144 4.52 -22.01 -10.51
CA VAL A 144 3.23 -22.20 -9.84
C VAL A 144 3.33 -23.45 -8.96
N GLY A 145 3.04 -23.30 -7.67
CA GLY A 145 3.11 -24.42 -6.73
C GLY A 145 2.00 -25.46 -6.99
N ASP A 146 2.30 -26.74 -6.75
CA ASP A 146 1.43 -27.89 -7.09
C ASP A 146 -0.02 -27.77 -6.58
N ARG A 147 -0.22 -27.13 -5.42
CA ARG A 147 -1.56 -26.89 -4.85
C ARG A 147 -2.45 -26.00 -5.74
N HIS A 148 -1.87 -25.28 -6.68
CA HIS A 148 -2.56 -24.38 -7.60
C HIS A 148 -2.73 -24.98 -9.01
N SER A 149 -2.35 -26.25 -9.23
CA SER A 149 -2.52 -26.94 -10.52
C SER A 149 -3.95 -26.86 -11.09
N PRO A 150 -5.04 -27.02 -10.31
CA PRO A 150 -6.39 -26.85 -10.86
C PRO A 150 -6.65 -25.45 -11.43
N TRP A 151 -6.15 -24.42 -10.74
CA TRP A 151 -6.23 -23.04 -11.23
C TRP A 151 -5.33 -22.83 -12.45
N LEU A 152 -4.15 -23.46 -12.50
CA LEU A 152 -3.23 -23.33 -13.63
C LEU A 152 -3.84 -23.92 -14.91
N SER A 153 -4.53 -25.06 -14.82
CA SER A 153 -5.27 -25.65 -15.95
C SER A 153 -6.39 -24.71 -16.45
N GLU A 154 -7.07 -24.00 -15.55
CA GLU A 154 -8.03 -22.97 -15.96
C GLU A 154 -7.34 -21.82 -16.70
N VAL A 155 -6.21 -21.31 -16.18
CA VAL A 155 -5.43 -20.26 -16.84
C VAL A 155 -4.99 -20.70 -18.24
N GLU A 156 -4.46 -21.93 -18.36
CA GLU A 156 -4.07 -22.52 -19.64
C GLU A 156 -5.21 -22.50 -20.66
N SER A 157 -6.41 -22.91 -20.23
CA SER A 157 -7.60 -22.92 -21.10
C SER A 157 -8.07 -21.51 -21.51
N LYS A 158 -7.85 -20.50 -20.66
CA LYS A 158 -8.35 -19.11 -20.86
C LYS A 158 -7.40 -18.26 -21.70
N VAL A 159 -6.09 -18.42 -21.48
CA VAL A 159 -5.07 -17.51 -22.04
C VAL A 159 -3.75 -18.21 -22.39
N GLY A 160 -3.60 -19.50 -22.08
CA GLY A 160 -2.34 -20.22 -22.20
C GLY A 160 -1.38 -19.92 -21.04
N LEU A 161 -0.22 -20.59 -21.07
CA LEU A 161 0.78 -20.56 -19.99
C LEU A 161 2.01 -19.71 -20.30
N LYS A 162 1.96 -18.91 -21.37
CA LYS A 162 3.01 -17.96 -21.70
C LYS A 162 2.96 -16.74 -20.75
N GLU A 163 4.02 -15.96 -20.77
CA GLU A 163 4.08 -14.64 -20.13
C GLU A 163 2.89 -13.76 -20.57
N ILE A 164 2.50 -12.81 -19.72
CA ILE A 164 1.38 -11.91 -19.97
C ILE A 164 1.70 -11.02 -21.18
N ASP A 165 0.87 -11.06 -22.21
CA ASP A 165 1.03 -10.24 -23.42
C ASP A 165 -0.27 -9.48 -23.77
N PRO A 166 -0.25 -8.13 -23.83
CA PRO A 166 0.87 -7.25 -23.44
C PRO A 166 1.15 -7.32 -21.94
N GLN A 167 2.40 -7.11 -21.53
CA GLN A 167 2.77 -7.15 -20.12
C GLN A 167 2.34 -5.85 -19.40
N PRO A 168 1.70 -5.93 -18.22
CA PRO A 168 1.36 -4.74 -17.43
C PRO A 168 2.64 -4.13 -16.87
N TYR A 169 2.79 -2.80 -16.99
CA TYR A 169 3.97 -2.11 -16.46
C TYR A 169 3.65 -0.72 -15.89
N TRP A 170 4.62 -0.14 -15.20
CA TRP A 170 4.68 1.29 -14.89
C TRP A 170 6.03 1.85 -15.32
N GLY A 171 6.02 2.98 -16.03
CA GLY A 171 7.26 3.71 -16.32
C GLY A 171 7.83 4.31 -15.04
N PHE A 172 9.15 4.41 -14.96
CA PHE A 172 9.82 5.02 -13.81
C PHE A 172 9.37 6.47 -13.58
N ASP A 173 9.23 7.25 -14.66
CA ASP A 173 8.86 8.66 -14.55
C ASP A 173 7.41 8.82 -14.04
N ASP A 174 6.49 7.95 -14.48
CA ASP A 174 5.11 7.90 -13.97
C ASP A 174 5.08 7.59 -12.46
N LEU A 175 5.88 6.61 -12.02
CA LEU A 175 6.00 6.26 -10.61
C LEU A 175 6.66 7.36 -9.79
N ALA A 176 7.73 7.96 -10.29
CA ALA A 176 8.45 9.04 -9.63
C ALA A 176 7.55 10.25 -9.44
N HIS A 177 6.78 10.63 -10.48
CA HIS A 177 5.81 11.70 -10.38
C HIS A 177 4.70 11.35 -9.37
N LYS A 178 4.10 10.16 -9.49
CA LYS A 178 2.99 9.74 -8.61
C LYS A 178 3.40 9.66 -7.14
N ALA A 179 4.59 9.14 -6.86
CA ALA A 179 5.14 9.06 -5.52
C ALA A 179 5.53 10.45 -5.01
N GLY A 180 6.25 11.22 -5.82
CA GLY A 180 6.78 12.54 -5.47
C GLY A 180 5.70 13.57 -5.17
N THR A 181 4.53 13.54 -5.80
CA THR A 181 3.45 14.49 -5.51
C THR A 181 2.88 14.34 -4.10
N ARG A 182 2.93 13.13 -3.52
CA ARG A 182 2.35 12.84 -2.21
C ARG A 182 3.39 12.65 -1.13
N LEU A 183 4.52 12.04 -1.45
CA LEU A 183 5.54 11.60 -0.49
C LEU A 183 6.73 12.55 -0.43
N LEU A 184 6.70 13.73 -1.06
CA LEU A 184 7.84 14.65 -1.11
C LEU A 184 8.49 14.85 0.27
N ASN A 185 7.66 15.13 1.27
CA ASN A 185 8.02 15.21 2.68
C ASN A 185 6.93 14.55 3.52
N ALA A 186 7.31 13.89 4.61
CA ALA A 186 6.35 13.22 5.48
C ALA A 186 6.74 13.28 6.96
N PHE A 187 5.73 13.24 7.82
CA PHE A 187 5.92 12.78 9.19
C PHE A 187 5.51 11.32 9.27
N TYR A 188 6.41 10.49 9.79
CA TYR A 188 6.14 9.09 10.09
C TYR A 188 5.95 8.93 11.59
N ILE A 189 4.73 8.62 11.99
CA ILE A 189 4.30 8.58 13.38
C ILE A 189 3.97 7.15 13.76
N GLN A 190 4.60 6.65 14.82
CA GLN A 190 4.30 5.32 15.33
C GLN A 190 3.65 5.40 16.71
N ALA A 191 2.63 4.55 16.93
CA ALA A 191 1.94 4.48 18.21
C ALA A 191 2.00 3.09 18.84
N ALA A 192 2.18 3.05 20.16
CA ALA A 192 1.82 1.89 20.95
C ALA A 192 0.29 1.78 21.02
N VAL A 193 -0.21 0.55 21.12
CA VAL A 193 -1.65 0.26 21.16
C VAL A 193 -1.95 -0.56 22.40
N LYS A 194 -3.00 -0.17 23.13
CA LYS A 194 -3.62 -1.02 24.14
C LYS A 194 -5.12 -1.13 23.88
N LYS A 195 -5.70 -2.26 24.26
CA LYS A 195 -7.14 -2.49 24.20
C LYS A 195 -7.64 -2.81 25.60
N ASP A 196 -8.64 -2.08 26.04
CA ASP A 196 -9.31 -2.34 27.30
C ASP A 196 -10.03 -3.69 27.23
N LYS A 197 -9.87 -4.52 28.27
CA LYS A 197 -10.35 -5.91 28.25
C LYS A 197 -11.87 -6.00 28.37
N GLU A 198 -12.50 -5.08 29.08
CA GLU A 198 -13.93 -5.10 29.40
C GLU A 198 -14.72 -4.38 28.31
N THR A 199 -14.38 -3.12 28.07
CA THR A 199 -15.08 -2.24 27.12
C THR A 199 -14.70 -2.49 25.67
N LYS A 200 -13.60 -3.22 25.43
CA LYS A 200 -12.98 -3.43 24.10
C LYS A 200 -12.55 -2.12 23.42
N LYS A 201 -12.52 -0.99 24.14
CA LYS A 201 -12.03 0.29 23.62
C LYS A 201 -10.53 0.22 23.33
N GLU A 202 -10.13 0.84 22.23
CA GLU A 202 -8.74 0.90 21.80
C GLU A 202 -8.15 2.27 22.09
N PHE A 203 -6.89 2.29 22.53
CA PHE A 203 -6.16 3.51 22.85
C PHE A 203 -4.80 3.50 22.14
N TYR A 204 -4.36 4.69 21.74
CA TYR A 204 -3.10 4.93 21.06
C TYR A 204 -2.21 5.82 21.91
N HIS A 205 -0.92 5.49 21.98
CA HIS A 205 0.10 6.38 22.52
C HIS A 205 1.13 6.63 21.42
N TYR A 206 1.06 7.80 20.78
CA TYR A 206 1.95 8.23 19.71
C TYR A 206 3.32 8.52 20.31
N SER A 207 4.28 7.62 20.12
CA SER A 207 5.51 7.58 20.92
C SER A 207 6.79 7.62 20.10
N LYS A 208 6.70 7.59 18.77
CA LYS A 208 7.84 7.88 17.88
C LYS A 208 7.40 8.77 16.74
N VAL A 209 8.19 9.79 16.45
CA VAL A 209 7.91 10.70 15.33
C VAL A 209 9.21 10.95 14.58
N LEU A 210 9.21 10.60 13.30
CA LEU A 210 10.28 10.95 12.37
C LEU A 210 9.77 12.00 11.38
N MET A 211 10.60 13.01 11.14
CA MET A 211 10.44 13.94 10.03
C MET A 211 11.30 13.44 8.86
N LEU A 212 10.66 13.11 7.76
CA LEU A 212 11.25 12.55 6.55
C LEU A 212 11.20 13.59 5.43
N GLN A 213 12.35 13.89 4.82
CA GLN A 213 12.45 14.98 3.85
C GLN A 213 13.15 14.52 2.57
N LYS A 214 12.71 15.07 1.44
CA LYS A 214 13.21 14.80 0.10
C LYS A 214 13.06 13.32 -0.28
N PHE A 215 11.88 12.97 -0.78
CA PHE A 215 11.63 11.67 -1.36
C PHE A 215 12.70 11.28 -2.39
N SER A 216 13.28 10.10 -2.23
CA SER A 216 14.26 9.51 -3.13
C SER A 216 13.61 8.42 -3.97
N PHE A 217 13.43 8.69 -5.26
CA PHE A 217 12.95 7.66 -6.19
C PHE A 217 13.95 6.49 -6.32
N GLN A 218 15.24 6.76 -6.17
CA GLN A 218 16.24 5.69 -6.12
C GLN A 218 16.03 4.80 -4.89
N GLY A 219 15.82 5.40 -3.70
CA GLY A 219 15.48 4.64 -2.49
C GLY A 219 14.21 3.81 -2.67
N PHE A 220 13.21 4.34 -3.37
CA PHE A 220 12.02 3.58 -3.77
C PHE A 220 12.34 2.37 -4.65
N LEU A 221 13.16 2.52 -5.70
CA LEU A 221 13.57 1.39 -6.55
C LEU A 221 14.36 0.34 -5.78
N ASP A 222 15.25 0.77 -4.88
CA ASP A 222 16.07 -0.14 -4.06
C ASP A 222 15.18 -0.96 -3.11
N GLN A 223 14.19 -0.33 -2.48
CA GLN A 223 13.23 -1.04 -1.63
C GLN A 223 12.27 -1.93 -2.42
N LEU A 224 11.98 -1.61 -3.69
CA LEU A 224 11.22 -2.48 -4.60
C LEU A 224 12.01 -3.75 -4.94
N LYS A 225 13.30 -3.60 -5.29
CA LYS A 225 14.23 -4.72 -5.55
C LYS A 225 14.41 -5.61 -4.32
N ALA A 226 14.58 -4.99 -3.14
CA ALA A 226 14.72 -5.71 -1.87
C ALA A 226 13.44 -6.44 -1.43
N GLY A 227 12.29 -6.19 -2.09
CA GLY A 227 11.01 -6.79 -1.74
C GLY A 227 10.36 -6.19 -0.49
N ASN A 228 10.76 -4.97 -0.13
CA ASN A 228 10.17 -4.18 0.96
C ASN A 228 9.01 -3.32 0.45
N ILE A 229 9.04 -2.91 -0.82
CA ILE A 229 7.87 -2.41 -1.53
C ILE A 229 7.23 -3.57 -2.29
N LEU A 230 5.92 -3.71 -2.10
CA LEU A 230 5.08 -4.72 -2.69
C LEU A 230 4.00 -4.08 -3.55
N ILE A 231 3.54 -4.82 -4.55
CA ILE A 231 2.41 -4.44 -5.41
C ILE A 231 1.22 -5.31 -4.99
N ASP A 232 0.15 -4.64 -4.58
CA ASP A 232 -1.06 -5.25 -4.05
C ASP A 232 -2.20 -5.08 -5.05
N PHE A 233 -2.64 -6.18 -5.64
CA PHE A 233 -3.85 -6.25 -6.44
C PHE A 233 -5.04 -6.57 -5.55
N ASP A 234 -6.10 -5.77 -5.68
CA ASP A 234 -7.30 -5.93 -4.88
C ASP A 234 -8.56 -5.75 -5.75
N ALA A 235 -8.87 -6.81 -6.50
CA ALA A 235 -10.03 -6.83 -7.37
C ALA A 235 -10.89 -8.08 -7.18
N ARG A 236 -12.19 -7.89 -7.34
CA ARG A 236 -13.21 -8.95 -7.43
C ARG A 236 -14.24 -8.57 -8.49
N THR A 237 -15.19 -9.46 -8.78
CA THR A 237 -16.23 -9.20 -9.80
C THR A 237 -16.92 -7.85 -9.53
N GLY A 238 -16.89 -6.97 -10.54
CA GLY A 238 -17.53 -5.64 -10.48
C GLY A 238 -16.82 -4.59 -9.61
N HIS A 239 -15.73 -4.93 -8.91
CA HIS A 239 -15.06 -4.01 -7.98
C HIS A 239 -13.53 -4.12 -8.07
N ASN A 240 -12.89 -3.03 -8.51
CA ASN A 240 -11.44 -2.86 -8.43
C ASN A 240 -11.11 -1.76 -7.41
N HIS A 241 -10.44 -2.12 -6.30
CA HIS A 241 -10.02 -1.17 -5.27
C HIS A 241 -8.73 -0.42 -5.63
N GLY A 242 -8.23 -0.61 -6.85
CA GLY A 242 -7.00 -0.03 -7.35
C GLY A 242 -5.76 -0.79 -6.89
N THR A 243 -4.81 -0.91 -7.81
CA THR A 243 -3.48 -1.46 -7.56
C THR A 243 -2.70 -0.53 -6.65
N LYS A 244 -2.11 -1.08 -5.58
CA LYS A 244 -1.47 -0.32 -4.51
C LYS A 244 0.01 -0.65 -4.44
N PHE A 245 0.84 0.37 -4.31
CA PHE A 245 2.22 0.19 -3.85
C PHE A 245 2.22 0.28 -2.33
N ARG A 246 2.68 -0.77 -1.66
CA ARG A 246 2.63 -0.90 -0.20
C ARG A 246 4.01 -1.24 0.33
N LEU A 247 4.35 -0.68 1.49
CA LEU A 247 5.66 -0.79 2.10
C LEU A 247 5.59 -1.62 3.38
N ARG A 248 6.59 -2.48 3.59
CA ARG A 248 6.78 -3.17 4.87
C ARG A 248 7.04 -2.17 6.00
N GLN A 249 6.71 -2.58 7.23
CA GLN A 249 6.91 -1.75 8.41
C GLN A 249 8.37 -1.28 8.52
N ASN A 250 8.59 -0.07 9.01
CA ASN A 250 9.90 0.53 9.33
C ASN A 250 10.82 0.86 8.14
N PHE A 251 10.43 0.55 6.89
CA PHE A 251 11.22 0.92 5.71
C PHE A 251 10.88 2.30 5.13
N LEU A 252 9.90 3.02 5.70
CA LEU A 252 9.51 4.34 5.19
C LEU A 252 10.67 5.34 5.20
N PRO A 253 11.55 5.39 6.21
CA PRO A 253 12.73 6.26 6.20
C PRO A 253 13.68 6.02 5.03
N GLU A 254 13.78 4.78 4.53
CA GLU A 254 14.65 4.42 3.39
C GLU A 254 14.21 5.06 2.07
N LEU A 255 13.02 5.67 2.04
CA LEU A 255 12.50 6.36 0.86
C LEU A 255 12.88 7.85 0.82
N TYR A 256 13.73 8.32 1.74
CA TYR A 256 14.03 9.75 1.92
C TYR A 256 15.53 10.00 2.10
N GLU A 257 16.01 11.13 1.59
CA GLU A 257 17.42 11.52 1.73
C GLU A 257 17.77 12.01 3.14
N LYS A 258 16.77 12.52 3.88
CA LYS A 258 16.98 13.07 5.22
C LYS A 258 15.91 12.60 6.20
N VAL A 259 16.39 12.11 7.34
CA VAL A 259 15.59 11.61 8.45
C VAL A 259 15.98 12.37 9.73
N THR A 260 15.02 12.97 10.40
CA THR A 260 15.22 13.63 11.69
C THR A 260 14.27 13.02 12.72
N VAL A 261 14.82 12.56 13.85
CA VAL A 261 14.03 12.11 14.99
C VAL A 261 13.48 13.33 15.73
N ILE A 262 12.17 13.34 15.95
CA ILE A 262 11.47 14.41 16.68
C ILE A 262 11.09 13.94 18.09
N ILE A 263 10.64 12.69 18.21
CA ILE A 263 10.24 11.99 19.44
C ILE A 263 10.80 10.58 19.40
#